data_AF-A0A818BUI7-F1
#
_entry.id   AF-A0A818BUI7-F1
#
_cell.length_a   1.000
_cell.length_b   1.000
_cell.length_c   1.000
_cell.angle_alpha   90.00
_cell.angle_beta   90.00
_cell.angle_gamma   90.00
#
_symmetry.space_group_name_H-M   'P 1'
#
loop_
_entity.id
_entity.type
_entity.pdbx_description
1 polymer ?
#
loop_
_entity_poly.entity_id
_entity_poly.type
_entity_poly.pdbx_seq_one_letter_code
_entity_poly.pdbx_strand_id
1 'polypeptide(L)'
;MSIDDNILLVNTATETDDTLKTDAIAQCSLISLDTISIPIRISTSSHKFCVICRSDLDGKHATVISESIRLTLLVQHTIYLKPGVRCCKDHLNGNGLKPQGLNIIKKKYPPITSIMINDLMDIINELILQVKNSKSDILIQKKVSISFDDPFQYSDDDYFTLIGIYKSDFDALCEQVKMRDTDNRSVSMAIGCLLTKLRIGLSNDVLSTLFSFDDKRTIGHIVESARKALIENFVPSYLGFHHISRETVIKCHTRPLAKQLLTGGNDAAILVLDSTYLYVQKSSNNLLQRKLFSLHKNRPLIKPMMIVATDGYIISAIGPYYADWRNNDANITNHLLRTNQENILSWLKAGDTLVVDRGFRDVIDYVKSLGFKVYMPLFLSKSKKKYT
;
A
#
# COMPACT_ATOMS: atom_id res chain seq x y z
N MET A 1 -49.11 16.50 15.10
CA MET A 1 -48.58 15.41 15.95
C MET A 1 -47.16 15.79 16.33
N SER A 2 -46.79 15.57 17.59
CA SER A 2 -45.45 15.70 18.16
C SER A 2 -44.44 14.75 17.45
N ILE A 3 -43.12 14.82 17.62
CA ILE A 3 -42.32 15.12 18.82
C ILE A 3 -41.09 15.99 18.49
N ASP A 4 -40.78 16.80 19.50
CA ASP A 4 -39.63 17.69 19.73
C ASP A 4 -38.24 17.08 19.53
N ASP A 5 -37.25 17.98 19.31
CA ASP A 5 -35.90 17.80 19.85
C ASP A 5 -35.38 19.14 20.39
N ASN A 6 -35.01 19.13 21.67
CA ASN A 6 -34.49 20.24 22.50
C ASN A 6 -32.94 20.10 22.60
N ILE A 7 -32.11 21.07 22.98
CA ILE A 7 -32.31 22.44 23.49
C ILE A 7 -31.05 23.29 23.18
N LEU A 8 -31.19 24.63 23.17
CA LEU A 8 -30.09 25.58 22.94
C LEU A 8 -29.42 26.08 24.25
N LEU A 9 -28.23 26.66 24.13
CA LEU A 9 -27.54 27.45 25.16
C LEU A 9 -28.36 28.67 25.64
N VAL A 10 -28.07 29.21 26.85
CA VAL A 10 -27.48 30.57 27.08
C VAL A 10 -27.52 30.99 28.56
N ASN A 11 -26.53 31.80 28.95
CA ASN A 11 -26.29 32.43 30.26
C ASN A 11 -27.42 33.35 30.78
N THR A 12 -27.41 33.61 32.09
CA THR A 12 -27.68 34.96 32.67
C THR A 12 -26.80 35.20 33.90
N ALA A 13 -26.48 36.46 34.19
CA ALA A 13 -25.68 36.92 35.32
C ALA A 13 -26.51 37.79 36.29
N THR A 14 -26.02 38.00 37.52
CA THR A 14 -26.51 39.02 38.45
C THR A 14 -25.38 39.56 39.33
N GLU A 15 -25.22 40.88 39.36
CA GLU A 15 -24.59 41.68 40.43
C GLU A 15 -25.71 42.03 41.44
N THR A 16 -25.53 42.46 42.70
CA THR A 16 -24.65 43.49 43.32
C THR A 16 -24.75 43.37 44.86
N ASP A 17 -23.75 43.80 45.64
CA ASP A 17 -23.89 44.92 46.61
C ASP A 17 -22.52 45.35 47.21
N ASP A 18 -22.47 46.55 47.80
CA ASP A 18 -21.30 47.21 48.42
C ASP A 18 -21.60 47.53 49.92
N THR A 19 -20.80 48.20 50.77
CA THR A 19 -19.55 48.95 50.63
C THR A 19 -18.69 48.88 51.92
N LEU A 20 -17.41 49.25 51.80
CA LEU A 20 -16.59 49.92 52.83
C LEU A 20 -16.38 49.25 54.22
N LYS A 21 -15.14 48.84 54.48
CA LYS A 21 -14.18 49.70 55.23
C LYS A 21 -12.73 49.23 55.13
N THR A 22 -11.86 50.18 54.84
CA THR A 22 -10.40 50.10 55.01
C THR A 22 -10.05 50.07 56.50
N ASP A 23 -9.12 49.19 56.90
CA ASP A 23 -7.99 49.48 57.81
C ASP A 23 -7.28 48.17 58.25
N ALA A 24 -6.14 47.85 57.63
CA ALA A 24 -5.10 46.95 58.18
C ALA A 24 -3.84 46.91 57.27
N ILE A 25 -3.14 48.04 57.10
CA ILE A 25 -1.74 47.98 56.64
C ILE A 25 -0.88 47.65 57.87
N ALA A 26 -0.02 46.62 57.72
CA ALA A 26 1.08 46.18 58.58
C ALA A 26 0.83 44.99 59.54
N GLN A 27 1.11 43.78 59.04
CA GLN A 27 2.06 42.79 59.62
C GLN A 27 2.23 41.63 58.62
N CYS A 28 3.31 41.61 57.84
CA CYS A 28 4.60 40.93 58.13
C CYS A 28 4.61 39.44 57.74
N SER A 29 5.26 39.17 56.59
CA SER A 29 5.91 37.91 56.16
C SER A 29 5.26 36.55 56.47
N LEU A 30 4.80 35.89 55.41
CA LEU A 30 5.27 34.55 54.97
C LEU A 30 4.59 34.19 53.64
N ILE A 31 5.15 34.63 52.50
CA ILE A 31 4.89 33.92 51.24
C ILE A 31 5.72 32.65 51.32
N SER A 32 5.07 31.48 51.42
CA SER A 32 5.78 30.22 51.32
C SER A 32 6.41 30.12 49.93
N LEU A 33 7.75 30.07 49.90
CA LEU A 33 8.49 29.73 48.69
C LEU A 33 8.31 28.23 48.47
N ASP A 34 7.16 27.86 47.92
CA ASP A 34 6.80 26.47 47.66
C ASP A 34 7.76 25.90 46.62
N THR A 35 8.80 25.23 47.12
CA THR A 35 9.77 24.50 46.31
C THR A 35 9.32 23.06 46.17
N ILE A 36 9.31 22.56 44.93
CA ILE A 36 8.96 21.18 44.61
C ILE A 36 10.21 20.41 44.18
N SER A 37 10.40 19.21 44.74
CA SER A 37 11.48 18.32 44.36
C SER A 37 11.06 17.47 43.16
N ILE A 38 11.77 17.59 42.04
CA ILE A 38 11.49 16.84 40.81
C ILE A 38 12.71 16.03 40.34
N PRO A 39 12.51 14.87 39.69
CA PRO A 39 13.59 13.98 39.22
C PRO A 39 14.26 14.47 37.91
N ILE A 40 14.58 15.77 37.85
CA ILE A 40 15.21 16.43 36.71
C ILE A 40 16.50 17.11 37.19
N ARG A 41 17.59 16.93 36.43
CA ARG A 41 18.86 17.64 36.61
C ARG A 41 18.75 19.03 36.01
N ILE A 42 18.92 20.07 36.82
CA ILE A 42 18.72 21.46 36.37
C ILE A 42 20.02 22.24 36.42
N SER A 43 20.34 22.95 35.32
CA SER A 43 21.53 23.77 35.28
C SER A 43 21.39 25.10 36.02
N THR A 44 22.50 25.56 36.59
CA THR A 44 22.67 26.94 37.07
C THR A 44 22.76 27.90 35.89
N SER A 45 21.99 28.99 35.91
CA SER A 45 22.12 30.10 34.97
C SER A 45 23.45 30.86 35.20
N SER A 46 24.32 30.88 34.18
CA SER A 46 25.52 31.71 34.15
C SER A 46 25.88 32.06 32.72
N HIS A 47 26.25 33.30 32.47
CA HIS A 47 26.72 33.79 31.17
C HIS A 47 28.24 33.88 31.06
N LYS A 48 28.96 33.80 32.20
CA LYS A 48 30.43 33.87 32.29
C LYS A 48 31.12 32.50 32.18
N PHE A 49 30.47 31.44 32.65
CA PHE A 49 31.07 30.11 32.72
C PHE A 49 30.37 29.09 31.82
N CYS A 50 31.11 28.13 31.29
CA CYS A 50 30.53 26.99 30.59
C CYS A 50 29.56 26.22 31.51
N VAL A 51 28.32 26.04 31.06
CA VAL A 51 27.28 25.28 31.79
C VAL A 51 27.68 23.83 32.07
N ILE A 52 28.67 23.30 31.35
CA ILE A 52 29.19 21.94 31.49
C ILE A 52 30.43 21.96 32.41
N CYS A 53 31.59 22.33 31.90
CA CYS A 53 32.88 22.24 32.61
C CYS A 53 33.22 23.43 33.53
N ARG A 54 32.39 24.47 33.61
CA ARG A 54 32.69 25.75 34.31
C ARG A 54 33.96 26.47 33.85
N SER A 55 34.52 26.14 32.68
CA SER A 55 35.58 26.96 32.08
C SER A 55 35.09 28.40 31.90
N ASP A 56 35.97 29.36 32.23
CA ASP A 56 35.72 30.77 31.95
C ASP A 56 35.59 30.97 30.43
N LEU A 57 34.54 31.69 30.05
CA LEU A 57 34.17 32.02 28.68
C LEU A 57 34.57 33.45 28.29
N ASP A 58 34.95 34.30 29.25
CA ASP A 58 35.44 35.65 28.94
C ASP A 58 36.67 35.55 28.02
N GLY A 59 36.61 36.21 26.86
CA GLY A 59 37.62 36.15 25.81
C GLY A 59 37.65 34.89 24.93
N LYS A 60 36.71 33.93 25.09
CA LYS A 60 36.64 32.70 24.27
C LYS A 60 35.40 32.64 23.39
N HIS A 61 35.47 31.87 22.31
CA HIS A 61 34.30 31.54 21.51
C HIS A 61 33.33 30.64 22.28
N ALA A 62 32.32 31.26 22.90
CA ALA A 62 31.20 30.59 23.54
C ALA A 62 29.98 30.53 22.61
N THR A 63 29.26 29.41 22.63
CA THR A 63 28.02 29.23 21.88
C THR A 63 26.85 29.14 22.87
N VAL A 64 25.78 29.88 22.63
CA VAL A 64 24.51 29.70 23.37
C VAL A 64 23.91 28.36 22.95
N ILE A 65 23.50 27.53 23.89
CA ILE A 65 22.92 26.22 23.56
C ILE A 65 21.53 26.43 22.96
N SER A 66 21.30 25.90 21.76
CA SER A 66 20.04 26.01 21.05
C SER A 66 18.90 25.30 21.77
N GLU A 67 17.67 25.79 21.61
CA GLU A 67 16.46 25.19 22.15
C GLU A 67 16.32 23.70 21.78
N SER A 68 16.64 23.33 20.54
CA SER A 68 16.67 21.93 20.08
C SER A 68 17.55 21.01 20.93
N ILE A 69 18.73 21.49 21.36
CA ILE A 69 19.65 20.72 22.22
C ILE A 69 19.12 20.67 23.65
N ARG A 70 18.54 21.78 24.17
CA ARG A 70 17.95 21.82 25.52
C ARG A 70 16.77 20.87 25.65
N LEU A 71 15.85 20.86 24.67
CA LEU A 71 14.73 19.92 24.57
C LEU A 71 15.19 18.46 24.46
N THR A 72 16.17 18.17 23.61
CA THR A 72 16.72 16.81 23.46
C THR A 72 17.28 16.28 24.78
N LEU A 73 18.04 17.11 25.52
CA LEU A 73 18.59 16.75 26.82
C LEU A 73 17.50 16.55 27.90
N LEU A 74 16.43 17.34 27.85
CA LEU A 74 15.29 17.22 28.77
C LEU A 74 14.57 15.89 28.57
N VAL A 75 14.18 15.59 27.33
CA VAL A 75 13.38 14.41 26.97
C VAL A 75 14.17 13.11 27.07
N GLN A 76 15.37 13.05 26.50
CA GLN A 76 16.12 11.80 26.40
C GLN A 76 16.95 11.49 27.65
N HIS A 77 17.29 12.50 28.46
CA HIS A 77 18.27 12.35 29.54
C HIS A 77 17.87 13.00 30.88
N THR A 78 16.63 13.51 31.02
CA THR A 78 16.10 14.20 32.21
C THR A 78 17.00 15.34 32.71
N ILE A 79 17.55 16.11 31.76
CA ILE A 79 18.44 17.26 32.01
C ILE A 79 17.78 18.51 31.42
N TYR A 80 17.32 19.41 32.29
CA TYR A 80 16.89 20.74 31.88
C TYR A 80 18.06 21.72 31.92
N LEU A 81 18.28 22.41 30.81
CA LEU A 81 19.21 23.53 30.74
C LEU A 81 18.41 24.83 30.64
N LYS A 82 18.60 25.75 31.60
CA LYS A 82 17.90 27.05 31.59
C LYS A 82 18.18 27.83 30.28
N PRO A 83 17.25 28.68 29.81
CA PRO A 83 17.46 29.49 28.61
C PRO A 83 18.72 30.36 28.68
N GLY A 84 19.36 30.60 27.53
CA GLY A 84 20.52 31.51 27.42
C GLY A 84 21.85 31.00 28.01
N VAL A 85 21.91 29.76 28.52
CA VAL A 85 23.18 29.17 28.99
C VAL A 85 24.17 28.95 27.85
N ARG A 86 25.46 29.10 28.17
CA ARG A 86 26.55 29.05 27.19
C ARG A 86 27.45 27.82 27.38
N CYS A 87 28.01 27.35 26.27
CA CYS A 87 28.94 26.22 26.22
C CYS A 87 30.24 26.61 25.49
N CYS A 88 31.35 25.99 25.87
CA CYS A 88 32.58 26.05 25.07
C CYS A 88 32.49 25.09 23.86
N LYS A 89 33.34 25.33 22.86
CA LYS A 89 33.46 24.50 21.64
C LYS A 89 33.80 23.02 21.94
N ASP A 90 34.42 22.73 23.08
CA ASP A 90 34.93 21.39 23.38
C ASP A 90 33.82 20.35 23.57
N HIS A 91 32.60 20.78 23.96
CA HIS A 91 31.50 19.87 24.30
C HIS A 91 30.35 19.84 23.29
N LEU A 92 30.32 20.74 22.31
CA LEU A 92 29.34 20.73 21.22
C LEU A 92 29.92 20.05 19.97
N ASN A 93 29.10 19.31 19.24
CA ASN A 93 29.44 18.78 17.92
C ASN A 93 28.27 19.06 16.96
N GLY A 94 28.41 20.07 16.10
CA GLY A 94 27.33 20.53 15.22
C GLY A 94 26.04 20.80 16.00
N ASN A 95 25.04 19.94 15.77
CA ASN A 95 23.69 20.08 16.32
C ASN A 95 23.47 19.32 17.65
N GLY A 96 24.51 18.78 18.30
CA GLY A 96 24.37 17.94 19.48
C GLY A 96 25.48 18.07 20.53
N LEU A 97 25.26 17.44 21.69
CA LEU A 97 26.22 17.41 22.79
C LEU A 97 27.13 16.17 22.69
N LYS A 98 28.45 16.34 22.87
CA LYS A 98 29.39 15.22 22.91
C LYS A 98 29.16 14.33 24.15
N PRO A 99 29.32 12.99 24.05
CA PRO A 99 29.09 12.07 25.17
C PRO A 99 29.89 12.40 26.45
N GLN A 100 31.11 12.93 26.29
CA GLN A 100 31.95 13.40 27.40
C GLN A 100 31.28 14.54 28.18
N GLY A 101 30.64 15.48 27.48
CA GLY A 101 29.89 16.58 28.09
C GLY A 101 28.67 16.10 28.87
N LEU A 102 27.93 15.12 28.34
CA LEU A 102 26.78 14.52 29.02
C LEU A 102 27.18 13.87 30.36
N ASN A 103 28.31 13.16 30.39
CA ASN A 103 28.83 12.53 31.61
C ASN A 103 29.26 13.56 32.66
N ILE A 104 29.81 14.71 32.24
CA ILE A 104 30.12 15.83 33.15
C ILE A 104 28.83 16.39 33.76
N ILE A 105 27.79 16.64 32.96
CA ILE A 105 26.49 17.13 33.44
C ILE A 105 25.88 16.15 34.45
N LYS A 106 25.85 14.84 34.13
CA LYS A 106 25.28 13.79 35.01
C LYS A 106 25.99 13.66 36.36
N LYS A 107 27.29 13.95 36.43
CA LYS A 107 28.07 13.99 37.69
C LYS A 107 27.91 15.31 38.45
N LYS A 108 27.72 16.42 37.74
CA LYS A 108 27.72 17.79 38.28
C LYS A 108 26.38 18.20 38.90
N TYR A 109 25.27 17.78 38.29
CA TYR A 109 23.92 18.18 38.71
C TYR A 109 23.19 16.98 39.35
N PRO A 110 22.52 17.18 40.49
CA PRO A 110 21.88 16.10 41.24
C PRO A 110 20.69 15.50 40.46
N PRO A 111 20.41 14.19 40.60
CA PRO A 111 19.31 13.52 39.91
C PRO A 111 17.92 14.07 40.27
N ILE A 112 17.78 14.61 41.47
CA ILE A 112 16.57 15.24 41.99
C ILE A 112 16.97 16.67 42.37
N THR A 113 16.22 17.66 41.91
CA THR A 113 16.45 19.08 42.20
C THR A 113 15.18 19.66 42.83
N SER A 114 15.33 20.43 43.92
CA SER A 114 14.25 21.26 44.44
C SER A 114 14.20 22.59 43.69
N ILE A 115 13.03 22.96 43.15
CA ILE A 115 12.85 24.17 42.34
C ILE A 115 11.63 24.97 42.73
N MET A 116 11.67 26.27 42.39
CA MET A 116 10.50 27.15 42.43
C MET A 116 9.44 26.71 41.43
N ILE A 117 8.16 26.90 41.76
CA ILE A 117 7.04 26.68 40.83
C ILE A 117 7.22 27.42 39.49
N ASN A 118 7.80 28.63 39.50
CA ASN A 118 8.07 29.38 38.26
C ASN A 118 9.05 28.64 37.32
N ASP A 119 10.12 28.05 37.85
CA ASP A 119 11.06 27.23 37.06
C ASP A 119 10.37 25.96 36.52
N LEU A 120 9.40 25.41 37.24
CA LEU A 120 8.60 24.28 36.77
C LEU A 120 7.68 24.70 35.61
N MET A 121 7.06 25.88 35.69
CA MET A 121 6.22 26.42 34.61
C MET A 121 7.03 26.65 33.33
N ASP A 122 8.28 27.12 33.42
CA ASP A 122 9.17 27.25 32.26
C ASP A 122 9.48 25.89 31.61
N ILE A 123 9.77 24.85 32.41
CA ILE A 123 9.97 23.47 31.92
C ILE A 123 8.71 22.95 31.22
N ILE A 124 7.53 23.15 31.82
CA ILE A 124 6.24 22.74 31.27
C ILE A 124 5.96 23.48 29.95
N ASN A 125 6.23 24.78 29.88
CA ASN A 125 6.05 25.57 28.67
C ASN A 125 6.97 25.11 27.52
N GLU A 126 8.24 24.79 27.81
CA GLU A 126 9.18 24.26 26.81
C GLU A 126 8.71 22.89 26.29
N LEU A 127 8.21 22.01 27.15
CA LEU A 127 7.60 20.72 26.77
C LEU A 127 6.30 20.90 25.98
N ILE A 128 5.42 21.83 26.36
CA ILE A 128 4.19 22.15 25.60
C ILE A 128 4.54 22.65 24.20
N LEU A 129 5.58 23.49 24.07
CA LEU A 129 6.02 24.00 22.79
C LEU A 129 6.60 22.89 21.91
N GLN A 130 7.39 21.97 22.49
CA GLN A 130 7.80 20.76 21.79
C GLN A 130 6.61 19.92 21.31
N VAL A 131 5.62 19.65 22.17
CA VAL A 131 4.42 18.88 21.79
C VAL A 131 3.59 19.59 20.71
N LYS A 132 3.54 20.92 20.72
CA LYS A 132 2.91 21.72 19.64
C LYS A 132 3.69 21.62 18.32
N ASN A 133 5.02 21.73 18.36
CA ASN A 133 5.86 21.59 17.16
C ASN A 133 5.80 20.15 16.61
N SER A 134 5.83 19.14 17.48
CA SER A 134 5.61 17.74 17.10
C SER A 134 4.19 17.48 16.60
N LYS A 135 3.16 18.26 16.96
CA LYS A 135 1.84 18.13 16.32
C LYS A 135 1.86 18.53 14.85
N SER A 136 2.66 19.52 14.44
CA SER A 136 2.90 19.82 13.02
C SER A 136 3.54 18.63 12.31
N ASP A 137 4.60 18.06 12.89
CA ASP A 137 5.30 16.90 12.30
C ASP A 137 4.40 15.65 12.26
N ILE A 138 3.63 15.38 13.31
CA ILE A 138 2.69 14.25 13.40
C ILE A 138 1.52 14.43 12.43
N LEU A 139 0.98 15.64 12.24
CA LEU A 139 -0.08 15.88 11.25
C LEU A 139 0.41 15.69 9.81
N ILE A 140 1.68 16.00 9.53
CA ILE A 140 2.32 15.73 8.24
C ILE A 140 2.62 14.23 8.07
N GLN A 141 3.07 13.54 9.13
CA GLN A 141 3.40 12.10 9.08
C GLN A 141 2.19 11.13 9.18
N LYS A 142 1.00 11.59 9.59
CA LYS A 142 -0.19 10.72 9.75
C LYS A 142 -1.26 10.82 8.65
N LYS A 143 -0.91 11.29 7.46
CA LYS A 143 -1.55 10.75 6.24
C LYS A 143 -0.94 9.35 6.05
N VAL A 144 -1.57 8.32 6.64
CA VAL A 144 -1.08 6.93 6.59
C VAL A 144 -1.19 6.45 5.15
N SER A 145 -0.14 6.72 4.38
CA SER A 145 -0.04 6.36 2.98
C SER A 145 0.40 4.91 2.87
N ILE A 146 -0.32 4.13 2.08
CA ILE A 146 0.23 2.89 1.54
C ILE A 146 1.42 3.29 0.67
N SER A 147 2.60 2.75 0.99
CA SER A 147 3.77 2.81 0.13
C SER A 147 4.45 1.45 0.02
N PHE A 148 4.86 1.10 -1.19
CA PHE A 148 5.63 -0.11 -1.48
C PHE A 148 7.11 0.22 -1.75
N ASP A 149 7.57 1.40 -1.34
CA ASP A 149 8.96 1.85 -1.51
C ASP A 149 9.86 1.43 -0.34
N ASP A 150 9.31 1.27 0.87
CA ASP A 150 10.03 0.73 2.03
C ASP A 150 9.73 -0.77 2.19
N PRO A 151 10.70 -1.67 1.92
CA PRO A 151 10.50 -3.10 2.06
C PRO A 151 10.28 -3.54 3.53
N PHE A 152 10.49 -2.69 4.52
CA PHE A 152 10.26 -3.00 5.94
C PHE A 152 8.93 -2.44 6.48
N GLN A 153 8.16 -1.69 5.67
CA GLN A 153 6.88 -1.10 6.08
C GLN A 153 5.78 -2.14 6.31
N TYR A 154 5.84 -3.30 5.65
CA TYR A 154 4.80 -4.32 5.63
C TYR A 154 5.35 -5.74 5.80
N SER A 155 4.54 -6.62 6.40
CA SER A 155 4.82 -8.06 6.44
C SER A 155 4.45 -8.75 5.12
N ASP A 156 4.91 -9.98 4.92
CA ASP A 156 4.60 -10.75 3.71
C ASP A 156 3.10 -11.09 3.60
N ASP A 157 2.43 -11.28 4.75
CA ASP A 157 0.97 -11.44 4.84
C ASP A 157 0.21 -10.15 4.45
N ASP A 158 0.76 -8.98 4.77
CA ASP A 158 0.20 -7.68 4.35
C ASP A 158 0.31 -7.51 2.83
N TYR A 159 1.45 -7.87 2.23
CA TYR A 159 1.63 -7.92 0.77
C TYR A 159 0.57 -8.85 0.14
N PHE A 160 0.45 -10.09 0.59
CA PHE A 160 -0.55 -11.03 0.05
C PHE A 160 -2.01 -10.56 0.25
N THR A 161 -2.28 -9.86 1.36
CA THR A 161 -3.59 -9.25 1.64
C THR A 161 -3.90 -8.11 0.67
N LEU A 162 -2.98 -7.15 0.54
CA LEU A 162 -3.17 -5.92 -0.23
C LEU A 162 -3.09 -6.14 -1.74
N ILE A 163 -2.10 -6.89 -2.23
CA ILE A 163 -1.79 -7.02 -3.66
C ILE A 163 -1.95 -8.44 -4.21
N GLY A 164 -2.09 -9.45 -3.35
CA GLY A 164 -2.38 -10.84 -3.75
C GLY A 164 -1.18 -11.70 -4.14
N ILE A 165 0.04 -11.19 -3.96
CA ILE A 165 1.32 -11.89 -4.17
C ILE A 165 2.26 -11.61 -2.99
N TYR A 166 3.23 -12.49 -2.77
CA TYR A 166 4.25 -12.33 -1.73
C TYR A 166 5.30 -11.31 -2.16
N LYS A 167 6.07 -10.80 -1.20
CA LYS A 167 7.03 -9.71 -1.40
C LYS A 167 8.13 -10.06 -2.42
N SER A 168 8.67 -11.28 -2.38
CA SER A 168 9.68 -11.73 -3.36
C SER A 168 9.15 -11.73 -4.80
N ASP A 169 7.88 -12.08 -4.99
CA ASP A 169 7.24 -12.10 -6.31
C ASP A 169 6.93 -10.67 -6.78
N PHE A 170 6.61 -9.76 -5.85
CA PHE A 170 6.42 -8.34 -6.14
C PHE A 170 7.72 -7.65 -6.54
N ASP A 171 8.82 -7.91 -5.83
CA ASP A 171 10.13 -7.36 -6.14
C ASP A 171 10.58 -7.86 -7.53
N ALA A 172 10.49 -9.16 -7.79
CA ALA A 172 10.80 -9.77 -9.09
C ALA A 172 9.86 -9.33 -10.24
N LEU A 173 8.63 -8.91 -9.92
CA LEU A 173 7.72 -8.29 -10.89
C LEU A 173 8.15 -6.87 -11.22
N CYS A 174 8.53 -6.07 -10.21
CA CYS A 174 8.95 -4.68 -10.40
C CYS A 174 10.25 -4.58 -11.20
N GLU A 175 11.22 -5.48 -10.97
CA GLU A 175 12.47 -5.56 -11.75
C GLU A 175 12.26 -5.77 -13.26
N GLN A 176 11.17 -6.43 -13.65
CA GLN A 176 10.86 -6.71 -15.06
C GLN A 176 10.15 -5.57 -15.79
N VAL A 177 9.63 -4.58 -15.06
CA VAL A 177 8.84 -3.48 -15.63
C VAL A 177 9.74 -2.30 -16.01
N LYS A 178 9.80 -1.97 -17.29
CA LYS A 178 10.57 -0.83 -17.82
C LYS A 178 9.77 0.45 -17.71
N MET A 179 9.60 0.92 -16.48
CA MET A 179 8.97 2.19 -16.14
C MET A 179 10.01 3.13 -15.52
N ARG A 180 9.80 4.45 -15.71
CA ARG A 180 10.57 5.47 -14.98
C ARG A 180 9.82 5.87 -13.71
N ASP A 181 10.60 6.14 -12.66
CA ASP A 181 10.14 6.94 -11.54
C ASP A 181 9.81 8.36 -12.00
N THR A 182 8.97 9.03 -11.24
CA THR A 182 8.55 10.41 -11.43
C THR A 182 8.55 11.10 -10.07
N ASP A 183 8.63 12.43 -10.05
CA ASP A 183 8.65 13.22 -8.81
C ASP A 183 7.50 12.88 -7.83
N ASN A 184 6.37 12.39 -8.36
CA ASN A 184 5.17 12.07 -7.60
C ASN A 184 4.98 10.56 -7.31
N ARG A 185 5.77 9.65 -7.90
CA ARG A 185 5.68 8.19 -7.63
C ARG A 185 6.86 7.39 -8.20
N SER A 186 7.21 6.31 -7.50
CA SER A 186 8.11 5.26 -7.99
C SER A 186 7.43 4.28 -8.97
N VAL A 187 8.19 3.29 -9.48
CA VAL A 187 7.66 2.08 -10.14
C VAL A 187 6.89 1.19 -9.15
N SER A 188 7.47 0.89 -7.98
CA SER A 188 6.85 0.03 -6.95
C SER A 188 5.48 0.55 -6.52
N MET A 189 5.36 1.87 -6.33
CA MET A 189 4.08 2.54 -6.06
C MET A 189 3.07 2.39 -7.20
N ALA A 190 3.51 2.43 -8.46
CA ALA A 190 2.62 2.27 -9.60
C ALA A 190 2.08 0.84 -9.71
N ILE A 191 2.95 -0.16 -9.57
CA ILE A 191 2.59 -1.58 -9.62
C ILE A 191 1.75 -1.96 -8.41
N GLY A 192 2.16 -1.58 -7.20
CA GLY A 192 1.40 -1.80 -5.96
C GLY A 192 -0.01 -1.19 -6.02
N CYS A 193 -0.14 0.06 -6.46
CA CYS A 193 -1.45 0.69 -6.65
C CYS A 193 -2.34 -0.05 -7.67
N LEU A 194 -1.78 -0.55 -8.77
CA LEU A 194 -2.51 -1.35 -9.76
C LEU A 194 -2.96 -2.69 -9.15
N LEU A 195 -2.07 -3.41 -8.49
CA LEU A 195 -2.37 -4.70 -7.88
C LEU A 195 -3.39 -4.57 -6.75
N THR A 196 -3.27 -3.57 -5.87
CA THR A 196 -4.30 -3.26 -4.84
C THR A 196 -5.66 -3.01 -5.47
N LYS A 197 -5.71 -2.30 -6.60
CA LYS A 197 -6.95 -2.08 -7.34
C LYS A 197 -7.54 -3.37 -7.91
N LEU A 198 -6.72 -4.25 -8.48
CA LEU A 198 -7.15 -5.54 -9.03
C LEU A 198 -7.59 -6.53 -7.93
N ARG A 199 -6.91 -6.52 -6.78
CA ARG A 199 -7.15 -7.41 -5.64
C ARG A 199 -8.40 -7.05 -4.85
N ILE A 200 -8.58 -5.78 -4.51
CA ILE A 200 -9.63 -5.31 -3.59
C ILE A 200 -10.80 -4.63 -4.34
N GLY A 201 -10.60 -4.17 -5.58
CA GLY A 201 -11.66 -3.56 -6.40
C GLY A 201 -12.04 -2.12 -6.00
N LEU A 202 -11.17 -1.41 -5.28
CA LEU A 202 -11.45 -0.07 -4.75
C LEU A 202 -11.61 0.99 -5.86
N SER A 203 -12.42 2.02 -5.56
CA SER A 203 -12.60 3.19 -6.43
C SER A 203 -11.32 4.04 -6.48
N ASN A 204 -11.18 4.86 -7.53
CA ASN A 204 -10.00 5.74 -7.64
C ASN A 204 -10.01 6.80 -6.53
N ASP A 205 -11.17 7.27 -6.08
CA ASP A 205 -11.32 8.21 -4.95
C ASP A 205 -10.76 7.60 -3.64
N VAL A 206 -11.09 6.35 -3.34
CA VAL A 206 -10.55 5.65 -2.15
C VAL A 206 -9.06 5.38 -2.30
N LEU A 207 -8.59 4.97 -3.48
CA LEU A 207 -7.17 4.75 -3.73
C LEU A 207 -6.34 6.05 -3.63
N SER A 208 -6.86 7.20 -4.07
CA SER A 208 -6.17 8.49 -3.86
C SER A 208 -6.04 8.83 -2.38
N THR A 209 -7.03 8.49 -1.55
CA THR A 209 -6.92 8.64 -0.10
C THR A 209 -5.88 7.69 0.49
N LEU A 210 -5.91 6.40 0.13
CA LEU A 210 -5.01 5.38 0.68
C LEU A 210 -3.54 5.56 0.28
N PHE A 211 -3.27 5.95 -0.96
CA PHE A 211 -1.90 6.20 -1.46
C PHE A 211 -1.54 7.70 -1.41
N SER A 212 -2.30 8.50 -0.68
CA SER A 212 -2.07 9.93 -0.44
C SER A 212 -2.00 10.88 -1.65
N PHE A 213 -2.31 10.43 -2.87
CA PHE A 213 -2.38 11.30 -4.05
C PHE A 213 -3.50 12.36 -3.96
N ASP A 214 -3.27 13.53 -4.55
CA ASP A 214 -4.21 14.66 -4.47
C ASP A 214 -5.48 14.51 -5.30
N ASP A 215 -5.49 13.64 -6.31
CA ASP A 215 -6.60 13.46 -7.25
C ASP A 215 -6.75 12.01 -7.74
N LYS A 216 -8.00 11.55 -7.83
CA LYS A 216 -8.39 10.27 -8.44
C LYS A 216 -8.03 10.16 -9.93
N ARG A 217 -7.87 11.28 -10.63
CA ARG A 217 -7.34 11.31 -12.01
C ARG A 217 -5.88 10.83 -12.03
N THR A 218 -5.08 11.23 -11.05
CA THR A 218 -3.69 10.75 -10.87
C THR A 218 -3.66 9.23 -10.71
N ILE A 219 -4.52 8.64 -9.85
CA ILE A 219 -4.69 7.19 -9.76
C ILE A 219 -4.99 6.57 -11.13
N GLY A 220 -5.91 7.16 -11.91
CA GLY A 220 -6.25 6.69 -13.25
C GLY A 220 -5.04 6.64 -14.19
N HIS A 221 -4.22 7.70 -14.20
CA HIS A 221 -2.98 7.75 -15.00
C HIS A 221 -1.92 6.76 -14.50
N ILE A 222 -1.76 6.60 -13.19
CA ILE A 222 -0.82 5.65 -12.58
C ILE A 222 -1.19 4.22 -12.98
N VAL A 223 -2.44 3.81 -12.72
CA VAL A 223 -3.00 2.49 -13.06
C VAL A 223 -2.85 2.19 -14.56
N GLU A 224 -3.14 3.17 -15.43
CA GLU A 224 -2.99 3.01 -16.88
C GLU A 224 -1.50 2.89 -17.30
N SER A 225 -0.60 3.64 -16.67
CA SER A 225 0.85 3.52 -16.93
C SER A 225 1.40 2.17 -16.50
N ALA A 226 1.02 1.68 -15.31
CA ALA A 226 1.41 0.38 -14.79
C ALA A 226 0.89 -0.76 -15.67
N ARG A 227 -0.38 -0.68 -16.08
CA ARG A 227 -1.03 -1.66 -16.96
C ARG A 227 -0.33 -1.77 -18.32
N LYS A 228 0.04 -0.63 -18.92
CA LYS A 228 0.80 -0.61 -20.18
C LYS A 228 2.17 -1.25 -20.05
N ALA A 229 2.96 -0.83 -19.05
CA ALA A 229 4.30 -1.35 -18.86
C ALA A 229 4.31 -2.86 -18.56
N LEU A 230 3.34 -3.38 -17.79
CA LEU A 230 3.15 -4.82 -17.61
C LEU A 230 2.82 -5.55 -18.93
N ILE A 231 1.91 -5.01 -19.75
CA ILE A 231 1.55 -5.58 -21.06
C ILE A 231 2.73 -5.57 -22.04
N GLU A 232 3.61 -4.58 -21.95
CA GLU A 232 4.76 -4.43 -22.84
C GLU A 232 6.01 -5.19 -22.37
N ASN A 233 6.16 -5.50 -21.07
CA ASN A 233 7.41 -6.02 -20.52
C ASN A 233 7.28 -7.35 -19.76
N PHE A 234 6.14 -7.59 -19.11
CA PHE A 234 5.91 -8.79 -18.29
C PHE A 234 5.04 -9.82 -19.00
N VAL A 235 3.85 -9.42 -19.46
CA VAL A 235 2.88 -10.33 -20.12
C VAL A 235 3.50 -11.14 -21.26
N PRO A 236 4.34 -10.59 -22.17
CA PRO A 236 4.93 -11.36 -23.27
C PRO A 236 5.91 -12.47 -22.83
N SER A 237 6.38 -12.42 -21.58
CA SER A 237 7.31 -13.41 -21.02
C SER A 237 6.59 -14.60 -20.37
N TYR A 238 5.28 -14.50 -20.10
CA TYR A 238 4.52 -15.49 -19.33
C TYR A 238 3.12 -15.81 -19.87
N LEU A 239 2.67 -15.16 -20.95
CA LEU A 239 1.34 -15.39 -21.52
C LEU A 239 1.32 -15.21 -23.04
N GLY A 240 0.62 -16.13 -23.71
CA GLY A 240 0.43 -16.15 -25.16
C GLY A 240 1.45 -17.05 -25.88
N PHE A 241 1.10 -17.58 -27.04
CA PHE A 241 1.85 -18.69 -27.69
C PHE A 241 3.33 -18.44 -28.03
N HIS A 242 3.81 -17.20 -27.90
CA HIS A 242 5.20 -16.83 -28.13
C HIS A 242 6.12 -17.04 -26.91
N HIS A 243 5.59 -17.07 -25.69
CA HIS A 243 6.41 -17.19 -24.47
C HIS A 243 6.90 -18.63 -24.20
N ILE A 244 6.19 -19.64 -24.72
CA ILE A 244 6.49 -21.06 -24.48
C ILE A 244 6.44 -21.87 -25.78
N SER A 245 7.45 -22.70 -26.02
CA SER A 245 7.49 -23.56 -27.20
C SER A 245 6.51 -24.74 -27.10
N ARG A 246 6.04 -25.24 -28.25
CA ARG A 246 5.22 -26.45 -28.34
C ARG A 246 5.93 -27.65 -27.70
N GLU A 247 7.22 -27.78 -27.96
CA GLU A 247 8.06 -28.86 -27.46
C GLU A 247 8.20 -28.80 -25.92
N THR A 248 8.28 -27.60 -25.32
CA THR A 248 8.24 -27.42 -23.85
C THR A 248 6.89 -27.83 -23.27
N VAL A 249 5.76 -27.44 -23.88
CA VAL A 249 4.42 -27.85 -23.41
C VAL A 249 4.24 -29.38 -23.47
N ILE A 250 4.69 -30.02 -24.55
CA ILE A 250 4.61 -31.48 -24.70
C ILE A 250 5.46 -32.20 -23.66
N LYS A 251 6.66 -31.70 -23.37
CA LYS A 251 7.59 -32.33 -22.44
C LYS A 251 7.24 -32.09 -20.97
N CYS A 252 6.85 -30.86 -20.61
CA CYS A 252 6.74 -30.43 -19.22
C CYS A 252 5.30 -30.31 -18.71
N HIS A 253 4.33 -30.03 -19.59
CA HIS A 253 2.94 -29.69 -19.21
C HIS A 253 1.89 -30.68 -19.73
N THR A 254 2.32 -31.72 -20.46
CA THR A 254 1.45 -32.82 -20.89
C THR A 254 1.53 -33.99 -19.91
N ARG A 255 0.46 -34.21 -19.14
CA ARG A 255 0.38 -35.32 -18.17
C ARG A 255 0.46 -36.67 -18.88
N PRO A 256 1.23 -37.65 -18.36
CA PRO A 256 1.37 -38.97 -18.99
C PRO A 256 0.05 -39.67 -19.31
N LEU A 257 -0.94 -39.57 -18.41
CA LEU A 257 -2.27 -40.14 -18.62
C LEU A 257 -2.99 -39.52 -19.83
N ALA A 258 -2.93 -38.19 -19.99
CA ALA A 258 -3.55 -37.50 -21.12
C ALA A 258 -2.86 -37.87 -22.45
N LYS A 259 -1.52 -37.95 -22.44
CA LYS A 259 -0.72 -38.42 -23.59
C LYS A 259 -1.11 -39.83 -24.02
N GLN A 260 -1.23 -40.77 -23.08
CA GLN A 260 -1.68 -42.13 -23.42
C GLN A 260 -3.11 -42.17 -23.96
N LEU A 261 -4.07 -41.50 -23.29
CA LEU A 261 -5.48 -41.54 -23.67
C LEU A 261 -5.83 -40.81 -24.97
N LEU A 262 -5.17 -39.68 -25.26
CA LEU A 262 -5.59 -38.77 -26.34
C LEU A 262 -4.66 -38.78 -27.56
N THR A 263 -3.38 -39.10 -27.37
CA THR A 263 -2.39 -39.15 -28.49
C THR A 263 -1.87 -40.56 -28.74
N GLY A 264 -2.25 -41.57 -27.94
CA GLY A 264 -1.73 -42.93 -28.03
C GLY A 264 -0.25 -43.03 -27.69
N GLY A 265 0.25 -42.16 -26.81
CA GLY A 265 1.67 -42.10 -26.44
C GLY A 265 2.54 -41.22 -27.34
N ASN A 266 2.00 -40.65 -28.42
CA ASN A 266 2.75 -39.80 -29.35
C ASN A 266 3.02 -38.38 -28.80
N ASP A 267 4.09 -37.74 -29.27
CA ASP A 267 4.47 -36.35 -28.95
C ASP A 267 3.64 -35.32 -29.75
N ALA A 268 2.39 -35.19 -29.35
CA ALA A 268 1.45 -34.18 -29.84
C ALA A 268 0.98 -33.27 -28.69
N ALA A 269 0.75 -32.00 -29.00
CA ALA A 269 0.25 -31.04 -28.02
C ALA A 269 -1.21 -31.35 -27.68
N ILE A 270 -1.57 -31.19 -26.42
CA ILE A 270 -2.94 -31.35 -25.92
C ILE A 270 -3.31 -30.05 -25.22
N LEU A 271 -4.20 -29.27 -25.84
CA LEU A 271 -4.69 -28.01 -25.29
C LEU A 271 -6.14 -28.19 -24.81
N VAL A 272 -6.45 -27.70 -23.62
CA VAL A 272 -7.81 -27.60 -23.09
C VAL A 272 -8.29 -26.16 -23.28
N LEU A 273 -9.45 -25.99 -23.92
CA LEU A 273 -10.05 -24.69 -24.17
C LEU A 273 -11.37 -24.57 -23.39
N ASP A 274 -11.54 -23.46 -22.65
CA ASP A 274 -12.79 -23.13 -21.97
C ASP A 274 -12.94 -21.59 -21.82
N SER A 275 -14.16 -21.05 -21.94
CA SER A 275 -14.39 -19.62 -21.65
C SER A 275 -14.90 -19.43 -20.23
N THR A 276 -14.12 -18.69 -19.43
CA THR A 276 -14.48 -18.36 -18.05
C THR A 276 -15.19 -17.01 -17.98
N TYR A 277 -15.67 -16.63 -16.79
CA TYR A 277 -16.44 -15.41 -16.58
C TYR A 277 -15.74 -14.48 -15.60
N LEU A 278 -15.39 -13.28 -16.05
CA LEU A 278 -15.02 -12.17 -15.18
C LEU A 278 -16.25 -11.28 -14.99
N TYR A 279 -16.80 -11.27 -13.77
CA TYR A 279 -17.94 -10.41 -13.45
C TYR A 279 -17.49 -8.94 -13.39
N VAL A 280 -18.31 -8.06 -13.97
CA VAL A 280 -18.03 -6.61 -13.99
C VAL A 280 -19.22 -5.85 -13.42
N GLN A 281 -18.96 -4.65 -12.90
CA GLN A 281 -20.03 -3.77 -12.44
C GLN A 281 -20.88 -3.27 -13.61
N LYS A 282 -22.11 -2.84 -13.31
CA LYS A 282 -23.02 -2.26 -14.31
C LYS A 282 -22.40 -1.00 -14.92
N SER A 283 -22.29 -0.96 -16.25
CA SER A 283 -21.82 0.25 -16.95
C SER A 283 -22.93 1.31 -17.00
N SER A 284 -22.53 2.57 -16.86
CA SER A 284 -23.39 3.73 -17.15
C SER A 284 -23.67 3.89 -18.65
N ASN A 285 -22.83 3.34 -19.53
CA ASN A 285 -23.06 3.29 -20.96
C ASN A 285 -24.05 2.17 -21.29
N ASN A 286 -25.29 2.53 -21.63
CA ASN A 286 -26.37 1.59 -21.93
C ASN A 286 -26.05 0.63 -23.10
N LEU A 287 -25.30 1.07 -24.12
CA LEU A 287 -24.92 0.22 -25.26
C LEU A 287 -23.89 -0.84 -24.84
N LEU A 288 -22.88 -0.43 -24.07
CA LEU A 288 -21.88 -1.33 -23.50
C LEU A 288 -22.53 -2.30 -22.50
N GLN A 289 -23.40 -1.79 -21.62
CA GLN A 289 -24.12 -2.59 -20.62
C GLN A 289 -24.93 -3.73 -21.27
N ARG A 290 -25.57 -3.49 -22.42
CA ARG A 290 -26.28 -4.55 -23.16
C ARG A 290 -25.35 -5.64 -23.70
N LYS A 291 -24.12 -5.31 -24.10
CA LYS A 291 -23.11 -6.28 -24.55
C LYS A 291 -22.48 -7.06 -23.39
N LEU A 292 -22.36 -6.44 -22.22
CA LEU A 292 -21.82 -7.07 -21.01
C LEU A 292 -22.84 -8.01 -20.34
N PHE A 293 -24.15 -7.86 -20.56
CA PHE A 293 -25.15 -8.63 -19.83
C PHE A 293 -25.29 -10.07 -20.34
N SER A 294 -24.94 -11.05 -19.51
CA SER A 294 -25.20 -12.46 -19.80
C SER A 294 -26.60 -12.87 -19.39
N LEU A 295 -27.42 -13.34 -20.33
CA LEU A 295 -28.71 -13.96 -20.02
C LEU A 295 -28.55 -15.27 -19.23
N HIS A 296 -27.48 -16.05 -19.48
CA HIS A 296 -27.22 -17.31 -18.78
C HIS A 296 -26.84 -17.10 -17.30
N LYS A 297 -26.07 -16.06 -16.97
CA LYS A 297 -25.67 -15.76 -15.57
C LYS A 297 -26.49 -14.64 -14.92
N ASN A 298 -27.44 -14.07 -15.66
CA ASN A 298 -28.31 -12.95 -15.27
C ASN A 298 -27.56 -11.76 -14.65
N ARG A 299 -26.35 -11.45 -15.16
CA ARG A 299 -25.46 -10.38 -14.64
C ARG A 299 -24.46 -9.90 -15.69
N PRO A 300 -23.82 -8.73 -15.51
CA PRO A 300 -22.78 -8.24 -16.39
C PRO A 300 -21.48 -9.03 -16.22
N LEU A 301 -20.85 -9.43 -17.33
CA LEU A 301 -19.57 -10.13 -17.37
C LEU A 301 -18.84 -9.90 -18.69
N ILE A 302 -17.55 -10.26 -18.70
CA ILE A 302 -16.74 -10.48 -19.89
C ILE A 302 -16.17 -11.90 -19.86
N LYS A 303 -15.76 -12.41 -21.03
CA LYS A 303 -15.27 -13.77 -21.21
C LYS A 303 -13.85 -13.79 -21.78
N PRO A 304 -12.81 -14.12 -21.02
CA PRO A 304 -11.57 -14.62 -21.60
C PRO A 304 -11.72 -16.10 -21.97
N MET A 305 -11.22 -16.47 -23.14
CA MET A 305 -11.03 -17.87 -23.56
C MET A 305 -9.68 -18.34 -23.03
N MET A 306 -9.72 -19.22 -22.04
CA MET A 306 -8.51 -19.80 -21.45
C MET A 306 -8.03 -20.95 -22.34
N ILE A 307 -6.73 -20.96 -22.63
CA ILE A 307 -6.07 -22.04 -23.33
C ILE A 307 -4.98 -22.57 -22.40
N VAL A 308 -5.17 -23.80 -21.91
CA VAL A 308 -4.33 -24.40 -20.88
C VAL A 308 -3.80 -25.77 -21.30
N ALA A 309 -2.65 -26.16 -20.75
CA ALA A 309 -2.15 -27.51 -20.87
C ALA A 309 -2.87 -28.47 -19.90
N THR A 310 -2.65 -29.77 -20.07
CA THR A 310 -3.34 -30.82 -19.31
C THR A 310 -3.00 -30.88 -17.82
N ASP A 311 -1.94 -30.19 -17.39
CA ASP A 311 -1.56 -30.04 -15.99
C ASP A 311 -2.23 -28.85 -15.29
N GLY A 312 -2.82 -27.92 -16.05
CA GLY A 312 -3.36 -26.64 -15.59
C GLY A 312 -2.51 -25.42 -15.96
N TYR A 313 -1.33 -25.60 -16.59
CA TYR A 313 -0.47 -24.50 -17.02
C TYR A 313 -1.19 -23.62 -18.06
N ILE A 314 -1.24 -22.31 -17.81
CA ILE A 314 -1.93 -21.36 -18.69
C ILE A 314 -0.99 -20.95 -19.83
N ILE A 315 -1.37 -21.29 -21.06
CA ILE A 315 -0.58 -20.94 -22.25
C ILE A 315 -1.03 -19.58 -22.78
N SER A 316 -2.34 -19.33 -22.84
CA SER A 316 -2.90 -18.02 -23.23
C SER A 316 -4.27 -17.76 -22.61
N ALA A 317 -4.65 -16.49 -22.51
CA ALA A 317 -5.95 -16.02 -22.07
C ALA A 317 -6.47 -14.99 -23.06
N ILE A 318 -7.26 -15.44 -24.02
CA ILE A 318 -7.62 -14.68 -25.22
C ILE A 318 -8.89 -13.85 -24.99
N GLY A 319 -8.86 -12.58 -25.39
CA GLY A 319 -10.01 -11.67 -25.36
C GLY A 319 -9.65 -10.34 -24.67
N PRO A 320 -10.50 -9.81 -23.78
CA PRO A 320 -11.78 -10.35 -23.34
C PRO A 320 -12.91 -10.14 -24.36
N TYR A 321 -13.82 -11.11 -24.47
CA TYR A 321 -15.03 -11.04 -25.28
C TYR A 321 -16.24 -10.56 -24.48
N TYR A 322 -17.24 -10.00 -25.17
CA TYR A 322 -18.50 -9.60 -24.57
C TYR A 322 -19.37 -10.81 -24.17
N ALA A 323 -20.40 -10.58 -23.35
CA ALA A 323 -21.33 -11.62 -22.93
C ALA A 323 -22.49 -11.87 -23.93
N ASP A 324 -22.56 -11.06 -24.99
CA ASP A 324 -23.62 -11.14 -25.99
C ASP A 324 -23.64 -12.47 -26.78
N TRP A 325 -24.75 -12.72 -27.47
CA TRP A 325 -24.99 -13.98 -28.19
C TRP A 325 -23.98 -14.28 -29.30
N ARG A 326 -23.22 -13.28 -29.77
CA ARG A 326 -22.19 -13.47 -30.81
C ARG A 326 -20.97 -14.19 -30.25
N ASN A 327 -20.71 -14.04 -28.95
CA ASN A 327 -19.51 -14.52 -28.27
C ASN A 327 -19.83 -15.78 -27.44
N ASN A 328 -20.26 -16.85 -28.11
CA ASN A 328 -20.27 -18.21 -27.54
C ASN A 328 -18.92 -18.92 -27.81
N ASP A 329 -18.68 -20.06 -27.17
CA ASP A 329 -17.36 -20.71 -27.19
C ASP A 329 -16.95 -21.15 -28.61
N ALA A 330 -17.87 -21.75 -29.36
CA ALA A 330 -17.68 -22.09 -30.77
C ALA A 330 -17.30 -20.86 -31.63
N ASN A 331 -18.01 -19.74 -31.49
CA ASN A 331 -17.73 -18.52 -32.24
C ASN A 331 -16.40 -17.87 -31.85
N ILE A 332 -16.05 -17.88 -30.55
CA ILE A 332 -14.78 -17.35 -30.05
C ILE A 332 -13.62 -18.17 -30.62
N THR A 333 -13.69 -19.51 -30.56
CA THR A 333 -12.67 -20.40 -31.14
C THR A 333 -12.62 -20.27 -32.67
N ASN A 334 -13.77 -20.15 -33.35
CA ASN A 334 -13.82 -19.93 -34.79
C ASN A 334 -13.13 -18.62 -35.18
N HIS A 335 -13.36 -17.53 -34.43
CA HIS A 335 -12.65 -16.26 -34.61
C HIS A 335 -11.14 -16.45 -34.40
N LEU A 336 -10.71 -16.94 -33.23
CA LEU A 336 -9.31 -17.13 -32.87
C LEU A 336 -8.53 -17.94 -33.92
N LEU A 337 -9.08 -19.05 -34.41
CA LEU A 337 -8.42 -19.86 -35.44
C LEU A 337 -8.42 -19.15 -36.80
N ARG A 338 -9.51 -18.49 -37.21
CA ARG A 338 -9.59 -17.80 -38.52
C ARG A 338 -8.72 -16.56 -38.61
N THR A 339 -8.56 -15.82 -37.52
CA THR A 339 -7.67 -14.64 -37.46
C THR A 339 -6.23 -15.02 -37.11
N ASN A 340 -5.93 -16.32 -36.92
CA ASN A 340 -4.65 -16.82 -36.43
C ASN A 340 -4.14 -16.05 -35.20
N GLN A 341 -5.03 -15.83 -34.22
CA GLN A 341 -4.74 -14.97 -33.08
C GLN A 341 -3.53 -15.51 -32.29
N GLU A 342 -2.60 -14.61 -31.95
CA GLU A 342 -1.29 -14.94 -31.34
C GLU A 342 -0.43 -15.94 -32.16
N ASN A 343 -0.68 -16.08 -33.47
CA ASN A 343 -0.03 -17.06 -34.34
C ASN A 343 -0.24 -18.52 -33.90
N ILE A 344 -1.38 -18.83 -33.25
CA ILE A 344 -1.70 -20.19 -32.76
C ILE A 344 -1.56 -21.29 -33.83
N LEU A 345 -1.88 -21.03 -35.09
CA LEU A 345 -1.75 -22.01 -36.19
C LEU A 345 -0.30 -22.25 -36.62
N SER A 346 0.63 -21.35 -36.27
CA SER A 346 2.08 -21.57 -36.44
C SER A 346 2.68 -22.35 -35.27
N TRP A 347 2.03 -22.30 -34.10
CA TRP A 347 2.42 -23.05 -32.91
C TRP A 347 1.91 -24.50 -32.95
N LEU A 348 0.63 -24.70 -33.30
CA LEU A 348 0.00 -26.03 -33.45
C LEU A 348 0.47 -26.76 -34.71
N LYS A 349 0.45 -28.09 -34.66
CA LYS A 349 0.73 -28.99 -35.79
C LYS A 349 -0.45 -29.93 -36.05
N ALA A 350 -0.61 -30.39 -37.29
CA ALA A 350 -1.62 -31.38 -37.63
C ALA A 350 -1.45 -32.65 -36.75
N GLY A 351 -2.56 -33.18 -36.24
CA GLY A 351 -2.57 -34.28 -35.27
C GLY A 351 -2.50 -33.87 -33.78
N ASP A 352 -2.22 -32.61 -33.47
CA ASP A 352 -2.41 -32.05 -32.11
C ASP A 352 -3.89 -32.08 -31.70
N THR A 353 -4.15 -32.10 -30.41
CA THR A 353 -5.49 -32.36 -29.84
C THR A 353 -6.03 -31.16 -29.07
N LEU A 354 -7.23 -30.70 -29.42
CA LEU A 354 -8.01 -29.76 -28.64
C LEU A 354 -9.07 -30.50 -27.82
N VAL A 355 -9.06 -30.31 -26.51
CA VAL A 355 -10.06 -30.82 -25.56
C VAL A 355 -11.03 -29.69 -25.26
N VAL A 356 -12.32 -29.95 -25.47
CA VAL A 356 -13.39 -28.94 -25.43
C VAL A 356 -14.65 -29.48 -24.76
N ASP A 357 -15.49 -28.58 -24.26
CA ASP A 357 -16.81 -28.90 -23.75
C ASP A 357 -17.89 -28.87 -24.88
N ARG A 358 -19.18 -28.99 -24.52
CA ARG A 358 -20.29 -28.96 -25.50
C ARG A 358 -20.56 -27.57 -26.11
N GLY A 359 -20.11 -26.47 -25.50
CA GLY A 359 -20.22 -25.12 -26.05
C GLY A 359 -19.50 -24.94 -27.39
N PHE A 360 -18.49 -25.77 -27.66
CA PHE A 360 -17.68 -25.74 -28.88
C PHE A 360 -18.24 -26.61 -30.02
N ARG A 361 -19.34 -27.34 -29.81
CA ARG A 361 -19.85 -28.34 -30.78
C ARG A 361 -20.00 -27.78 -32.21
N ASP A 362 -20.39 -26.51 -32.33
CA ASP A 362 -20.73 -25.85 -33.60
C ASP A 362 -19.47 -25.39 -34.38
N VAL A 363 -18.25 -25.53 -33.82
CA VAL A 363 -16.97 -25.26 -34.52
C VAL A 363 -16.15 -26.54 -34.81
N ILE A 364 -16.53 -27.70 -34.27
CA ILE A 364 -15.71 -28.93 -34.30
C ILE A 364 -15.27 -29.32 -35.71
N ASP A 365 -16.16 -29.25 -36.70
CA ASP A 365 -15.84 -29.69 -38.06
C ASP A 365 -14.86 -28.75 -38.75
N TYR A 366 -14.90 -27.45 -38.45
CA TYR A 366 -13.88 -26.51 -38.90
C TYR A 366 -12.52 -26.80 -38.23
N VAL A 367 -12.49 -27.05 -36.92
CA VAL A 367 -11.25 -27.43 -36.21
C VAL A 367 -10.63 -28.70 -36.81
N LYS A 368 -11.43 -29.72 -37.12
CA LYS A 368 -10.98 -30.95 -37.78
C LYS A 368 -10.48 -30.70 -39.21
N SER A 369 -11.09 -29.77 -39.95
CA SER A 369 -10.65 -29.40 -41.31
C SER A 369 -9.25 -28.79 -41.35
N LEU A 370 -8.76 -28.24 -40.22
CA LEU A 370 -7.39 -27.74 -40.06
C LEU A 370 -6.39 -28.86 -39.69
N GLY A 371 -6.83 -30.12 -39.63
CA GLY A 371 -6.00 -31.28 -39.29
C GLY A 371 -5.83 -31.53 -37.80
N PHE A 372 -6.56 -30.82 -36.94
CA PHE A 372 -6.52 -31.04 -35.48
C PHE A 372 -7.49 -32.14 -35.03
N LYS A 373 -7.10 -32.88 -34.00
CA LYS A 373 -7.99 -33.81 -33.30
C LYS A 373 -8.84 -33.01 -32.30
N VAL A 374 -10.11 -33.39 -32.15
CA VAL A 374 -11.02 -32.77 -31.17
C VAL A 374 -11.56 -33.85 -30.25
N TYR A 375 -11.34 -33.68 -28.95
CA TYR A 375 -11.95 -34.52 -27.93
C TYR A 375 -12.99 -33.72 -27.14
N MET A 376 -14.26 -34.07 -27.34
CA MET A 376 -15.38 -33.54 -26.57
C MET A 376 -15.95 -34.69 -25.72
N PRO A 377 -15.83 -34.64 -24.37
CA PRO A 377 -16.30 -35.71 -23.51
C PRO A 377 -17.79 -36.02 -23.74
N LEU A 378 -18.10 -37.27 -24.08
CA LEU A 378 -19.47 -37.71 -24.30
C LEU A 378 -20.23 -37.77 -22.98
N PHE A 379 -21.45 -37.23 -22.98
CA PHE A 379 -22.38 -37.45 -21.89
C PHE A 379 -22.77 -38.93 -21.83
N LEU A 380 -22.96 -39.43 -20.61
CA LEU A 380 -23.69 -40.67 -20.39
C LEU A 380 -25.08 -40.56 -21.05
N SER A 381 -25.56 -41.64 -21.64
CA SER A 381 -26.96 -41.74 -22.10
C SER A 381 -27.90 -41.42 -20.93
N LYS A 382 -29.10 -40.89 -21.21
CA LYS A 382 -30.10 -40.50 -20.17
C LYS A 382 -30.37 -41.57 -19.09
N SER A 383 -30.08 -42.83 -19.39
CA SER A 383 -30.23 -44.02 -18.54
C SER A 383 -29.01 -44.40 -17.67
N LYS A 384 -27.83 -43.81 -17.86
CA LYS A 384 -26.61 -44.17 -17.11
C LYS A 384 -26.24 -43.08 -16.10
N LYS A 385 -26.24 -43.42 -14.81
CA LYS A 385 -25.63 -42.59 -13.75
C LYS A 385 -24.11 -42.78 -13.75
N LYS A 386 -23.36 -41.77 -13.29
CA LYS A 386 -21.95 -41.98 -12.92
C LYS A 386 -21.91 -42.97 -11.74
N TYR A 387 -20.93 -43.87 -11.75
CA TYR A 387 -20.48 -44.47 -10.49
C TYR A 387 -19.92 -43.34 -9.63
N THR A 388 -20.37 -43.26 -8.39
CA THR A 388 -19.98 -42.26 -7.39
C THR A 388 -19.02 -42.91 -6.41
#